data_AF-A0A7R9WWL7-F1
#
_entry.id   AF-A0A7R9WWL7-F1
#
_cell.length_a   1.000
_cell.length_b   1.000
_cell.length_c   1.000
_cell.angle_alpha   90.00
_cell.angle_beta   90.00
_cell.angle_gamma   90.00
#
_symmetry.space_group_name_H-M   'P 1'
#
loop_
_entity.id
_entity.type
_entity.pdbx_description
1 polymer ?
#
loop_
_entity_poly.entity_id
_entity_poly.type
_entity_poly.pdbx_seq_one_letter_code
_entity_poly.pdbx_strand_id
1 'polypeptide(L)'
;PVSAMVVNMYGFQVGAALPKFGTNEFLSAMVAVLVLKDFLHWDHLVRIAACIEATIPFRGTDANGKNPMDRLYDRLLPICEGKSQEWIVATVEKGVTTANWDLGSFNTEDRDYFLDSTWKLMPEGRPALMREDCPMSEYIEEFKSLLVRSRKMPVPIIFQCFRNFPTSEEMDAKRRMTYANLDFVCDYGKVRLLQLLVLRDFAELMGENAATLPMRPLLRMDIPVSRESINEASLSPTEKEIRSLLAKGRRTNFSWDPACSDLAVLLFDALGTDGVSRALDLANAQQPDSQDLLKSLPSGLVTTLAVRLGSVLPDRVEGIMKVPEKLGILAQ
;
A
#
# COMPACT_ATOMS: atom_id res chain seq x y z
N PRO A 1 4.01 -21.21 33.39
CA PRO A 1 4.55 -19.88 33.76
C PRO A 1 4.71 -18.93 32.57
N VAL A 2 5.48 -19.31 31.53
CA VAL A 2 5.79 -18.43 30.40
C VAL A 2 4.55 -18.10 29.54
N SER A 3 3.68 -19.07 29.26
CA SER A 3 2.42 -18.81 28.54
C SER A 3 1.48 -17.87 29.30
N ALA A 4 1.40 -18.03 30.63
CA ALA A 4 0.60 -17.14 31.47
C ALA A 4 1.13 -15.69 31.45
N MET A 5 2.45 -15.52 31.40
CA MET A 5 3.09 -14.21 31.24
C MET A 5 2.66 -13.53 29.93
N VAL A 6 2.63 -14.24 28.80
CA VAL A 6 2.15 -13.67 27.53
C VAL A 6 0.65 -13.35 27.57
N VAL A 7 -0.19 -14.25 28.08
CA VAL A 7 -1.63 -14.02 28.22
C VAL A 7 -1.92 -12.77 29.04
N ASN A 8 -1.26 -12.62 30.18
CA ASN A 8 -1.40 -11.45 31.06
C ASN A 8 -0.87 -10.17 30.39
N MET A 9 0.26 -10.26 29.69
CA MET A 9 0.86 -9.12 28.97
C MET A 9 -0.04 -8.60 27.85
N TYR A 10 -0.78 -9.49 27.19
CA TYR A 10 -1.77 -9.14 26.17
C TYR A 10 -3.13 -8.78 26.76
N GLY A 11 -3.31 -8.90 28.08
CA GLY A 11 -4.57 -8.61 28.77
C GLY A 11 -5.70 -9.55 28.35
N PHE A 12 -5.37 -10.75 27.89
CA PHE A 12 -6.35 -11.74 27.45
C PHE A 12 -6.84 -12.57 28.63
N GLN A 13 -8.09 -13.02 28.54
CA GLN A 13 -8.68 -13.93 29.51
C GLN A 13 -8.59 -15.37 28.97
N VAL A 14 -8.14 -16.29 29.83
CA VAL A 14 -8.08 -17.72 29.48
C VAL A 14 -9.50 -18.22 29.18
N GLY A 15 -9.66 -18.92 28.05
CA GLY A 15 -10.94 -19.44 27.59
C GLY A 15 -11.77 -18.46 26.74
N ALA A 16 -11.35 -17.19 26.63
CA ALA A 16 -11.97 -16.25 25.71
C ALA A 16 -11.55 -16.53 24.25
N ALA A 17 -12.42 -16.17 23.30
CA ALA A 17 -12.07 -16.19 21.88
C ALA A 17 -10.96 -15.17 21.58
N LEU A 18 -10.05 -15.51 20.67
CA LEU A 18 -8.99 -14.60 20.24
C LEU A 18 -9.59 -13.39 19.50
N PRO A 19 -9.06 -12.17 19.73
CA PRO A 19 -9.54 -10.98 19.06
C PRO A 19 -9.22 -11.00 17.56
N LYS A 20 -9.98 -10.27 16.75
CA LYS A 20 -9.65 -10.14 15.32
C LYS A 20 -8.34 -9.38 15.07
N PHE A 21 -8.00 -8.44 15.96
CA PHE A 21 -6.78 -7.64 15.88
C PHE A 21 -5.78 -8.08 16.96
N GLY A 22 -4.48 -8.13 16.61
CA GLY A 22 -3.43 -8.52 17.56
C GLY A 22 -3.22 -10.03 17.73
N THR A 23 -3.97 -10.86 17.00
CA THR A 23 -3.85 -12.32 17.11
C THR A 23 -2.54 -12.82 16.54
N ASN A 24 -2.08 -12.27 15.41
CA ASN A 24 -0.81 -12.68 14.82
C ASN A 24 0.36 -12.37 15.76
N GLU A 25 0.35 -11.18 16.39
CA GLU A 25 1.36 -10.75 17.36
C GLU A 25 1.30 -11.60 18.62
N PHE A 26 0.10 -11.88 19.15
CA PHE A 26 -0.07 -12.75 20.30
C PHE A 26 0.48 -14.16 20.06
N LEU A 27 0.11 -14.78 18.93
CA LEU A 27 0.60 -16.10 18.56
C LEU A 27 2.11 -16.10 18.31
N SER A 28 2.64 -15.05 17.69
CA SER A 28 4.08 -14.86 17.47
C SER A 28 4.83 -14.76 18.80
N ALA A 29 4.32 -13.97 19.75
CA ALA A 29 4.90 -13.85 21.08
C ALA A 29 4.84 -15.19 21.84
N MET A 30 3.71 -15.89 21.79
CA MET A 30 3.53 -17.20 22.42
C MET A 30 4.54 -18.23 21.88
N VAL A 31 4.68 -18.32 20.55
CA VAL A 31 5.64 -19.21 19.90
C VAL A 31 7.07 -18.81 20.28
N ALA A 32 7.42 -17.52 20.15
CA ALA A 32 8.76 -17.04 20.44
C ALA A 32 9.20 -17.38 21.87
N VAL A 33 8.36 -17.11 22.87
CA VAL A 33 8.74 -17.40 24.27
C VAL A 33 8.77 -18.90 24.57
N LEU A 34 7.91 -19.71 23.95
CA LEU A 34 7.89 -21.16 24.18
C LEU A 34 9.11 -21.86 23.58
N VAL A 35 9.57 -21.39 22.41
CA VAL A 35 10.75 -21.92 21.72
C VAL A 35 12.05 -21.45 22.39
N LEU A 36 12.09 -20.20 22.87
CA LEU A 36 13.31 -19.60 23.40
C LEU A 36 13.51 -19.79 24.92
N LYS A 37 12.51 -20.29 25.66
CA LYS A 37 12.55 -20.37 27.13
C LYS A 37 13.74 -21.16 27.70
N ASP A 38 14.23 -22.15 26.96
CA ASP A 38 15.32 -23.02 27.41
C ASP A 38 16.71 -22.42 27.08
N PHE A 39 16.74 -21.33 26.31
CA PHE A 39 17.96 -20.65 25.85
C PHE A 39 18.14 -19.25 26.45
N LEU A 40 17.05 -18.61 26.88
CA LEU A 40 17.05 -17.21 27.32
C LEU A 40 16.58 -17.07 28.76
N HIS A 41 17.19 -16.12 29.48
CA HIS A 41 16.72 -15.72 30.80
C HIS A 41 15.31 -15.14 30.73
N TRP A 42 14.51 -15.32 31.79
CA TRP A 42 13.13 -14.85 31.89
C TRP A 42 12.96 -13.37 31.48
N ASP A 43 13.85 -12.49 31.95
CA ASP A 43 13.89 -11.07 31.60
C ASP A 43 13.89 -10.82 30.07
N HIS A 44 14.59 -11.67 29.31
CA HIS A 44 14.68 -11.52 27.86
C HIS A 44 13.39 -12.01 27.19
N LEU A 45 12.78 -13.08 27.70
CA LEU A 45 11.49 -13.58 27.20
C LEU A 45 10.39 -12.53 27.39
N VAL A 46 10.35 -11.86 28.54
CA VAL A 46 9.40 -10.76 28.81
C VAL A 46 9.62 -9.61 27.83
N ARG A 47 10.87 -9.17 27.63
CA ARG A 47 11.18 -8.10 26.69
C ARG A 47 10.79 -8.45 25.26
N ILE A 48 11.06 -9.68 24.82
CA ILE A 48 10.65 -10.17 23.49
C ILE A 48 9.12 -10.11 23.34
N ALA A 49 8.38 -10.66 24.30
CA ALA A 49 6.92 -10.64 24.27
C ALA A 49 6.38 -9.20 24.27
N ALA A 50 6.96 -8.30 25.07
CA ALA A 50 6.57 -6.90 25.14
C ALA A 50 6.85 -6.14 23.83
N CYS A 51 7.99 -6.43 23.19
CA CYS A 51 8.32 -5.86 21.88
C CYS A 51 7.34 -6.30 20.79
N ILE A 52 6.95 -7.59 20.77
CA ILE A 52 5.96 -8.11 19.82
C ILE A 52 4.57 -7.56 20.13
N GLU A 53 4.19 -7.42 21.40
CA GLU A 53 2.91 -6.80 21.77
C GLU A 53 2.81 -5.36 21.26
N ALA A 54 3.92 -4.63 21.33
CA ALA A 54 3.98 -3.25 20.89
C ALA A 54 3.76 -3.08 19.38
N THR A 55 4.01 -4.11 18.56
CA THR A 55 3.83 -4.03 17.09
C THR A 55 2.38 -4.19 16.64
N ILE A 56 1.42 -4.45 17.55
CA ILE A 56 -0.01 -4.51 17.16
C ILE A 56 -0.43 -3.13 16.61
N PRO A 57 -0.80 -3.03 15.32
CA PRO A 57 -0.89 -1.74 14.65
C PRO A 57 -2.18 -0.98 14.99
N PHE A 58 -2.10 0.36 14.86
CA PHE A 58 -3.24 1.29 14.86
C PHE A 58 -4.19 1.19 16.06
N ARG A 59 -3.67 0.85 17.24
CA ARG A 59 -4.46 0.85 18.47
C ARG A 59 -4.61 2.27 19.02
N GLY A 60 -5.85 2.74 19.12
CA GLY A 60 -6.17 4.00 19.78
C GLY A 60 -6.05 3.93 21.30
N THR A 61 -6.36 5.05 21.94
CA THR A 61 -6.50 5.14 23.41
C THR A 61 -7.70 4.34 23.89
N ASP A 62 -7.61 3.81 25.10
CA ASP A 62 -8.75 3.15 25.75
C ASP A 62 -9.74 4.15 26.37
N ALA A 63 -10.80 3.64 27.01
CA ALA A 63 -11.82 4.44 27.69
C ALA A 63 -11.28 5.33 28.82
N ASN A 64 -10.09 5.02 29.35
CA ASN A 64 -9.42 5.80 30.39
C ASN A 64 -8.39 6.79 29.80
N GLY A 65 -8.32 6.91 28.48
CA GLY A 65 -7.36 7.77 27.78
C GLY A 65 -5.94 7.20 27.72
N LYS A 66 -5.71 5.94 28.12
CA LYS A 66 -4.39 5.31 28.07
C LYS A 66 -4.05 4.85 26.68
N ASN A 67 -2.86 5.21 26.19
CA ASN A 67 -2.37 4.72 24.91
C ASN A 67 -1.90 3.24 25.01
N PRO A 68 -1.58 2.57 23.90
CA PRO A 68 -1.14 1.18 23.93
C PRO A 68 0.07 0.91 24.85
N MET A 69 1.03 1.84 24.91
CA MET A 69 2.25 1.69 25.69
C MET A 69 2.01 1.90 27.19
N ASP A 70 1.09 2.79 27.56
CA ASP A 70 0.63 2.93 28.94
C ASP A 70 -0.03 1.64 29.43
N ARG A 71 -0.87 1.02 28.58
CA ARG A 71 -1.50 -0.27 28.91
C ARG A 71 -0.50 -1.41 28.99
N LEU A 72 0.55 -1.41 28.15
CA LEU A 72 1.64 -2.38 28.25
C LEU A 72 2.41 -2.20 29.56
N TYR A 73 2.72 -0.95 29.94
CA TYR A 73 3.38 -0.63 31.21
C TYR A 73 2.58 -1.15 32.40
N ASP A 74 1.28 -0.87 32.48
CA ASP A 74 0.44 -1.32 33.58
C ASP A 74 0.39 -2.85 33.70
N ARG A 75 0.34 -3.55 32.56
CA ARG A 75 0.33 -5.02 32.54
C ARG A 75 1.68 -5.63 32.91
N LEU A 76 2.79 -4.91 32.66
CA LEU A 76 4.13 -5.35 33.06
C LEU A 76 4.37 -5.25 34.57
N LEU A 77 3.76 -4.29 35.27
CA LEU A 77 3.93 -4.11 36.72
C LEU A 77 3.69 -5.40 37.54
N PRO A 78 2.54 -6.10 37.42
CA PRO A 78 2.32 -7.35 38.13
C PRO A 78 3.10 -8.55 37.56
N ILE A 79 3.49 -8.52 36.29
CA ILE A 79 4.28 -9.60 35.67
C ILE A 79 5.73 -9.57 36.17
N CYS A 80 6.26 -8.37 36.40
CA CYS A 80 7.64 -8.12 36.75
C CYS A 80 7.81 -7.67 38.21
N GLU A 81 7.02 -8.26 39.12
CA GLU A 81 7.14 -8.01 40.56
C GLU A 81 8.59 -8.24 41.02
N GLY A 82 9.17 -7.25 41.70
CA GLY A 82 10.57 -7.25 42.13
C GLY A 82 11.57 -6.65 41.13
N LYS A 83 11.15 -6.26 39.92
CA LYS A 83 11.99 -5.43 39.02
C LYS A 83 11.87 -3.95 39.38
N SER A 84 12.94 -3.20 39.10
CA SER A 84 12.93 -1.75 39.30
C SER A 84 12.02 -1.07 38.26
N GLN A 85 11.53 0.12 38.60
CA GLN A 85 10.69 0.91 37.69
C GLN A 85 11.45 1.25 36.40
N GLU A 86 12.76 1.52 36.50
CA GLU A 86 13.63 1.82 35.36
C GLU A 86 13.71 0.64 34.40
N TRP A 87 13.73 -0.60 34.89
CA TRP A 87 13.75 -1.79 34.05
C TRP A 87 12.45 -1.94 33.25
N ILE A 88 11.30 -1.65 33.87
CA ILE A 88 9.98 -1.73 33.23
C ILE A 88 9.87 -0.62 32.18
N VAL A 89 10.25 0.62 32.52
CA VAL A 89 10.29 1.75 31.58
C VAL A 89 11.16 1.42 30.37
N ALA A 90 12.39 0.96 30.58
CA ALA A 90 13.30 0.58 29.50
C ALA A 90 12.74 -0.54 28.62
N THR A 91 11.94 -1.45 29.19
CA THR A 91 11.27 -2.52 28.43
C THR A 91 10.16 -1.97 27.54
N VAL A 92 9.37 -1.02 28.04
CA VAL A 92 8.33 -0.36 27.24
C VAL A 92 8.94 0.53 26.15
N GLU A 93 9.98 1.30 26.46
CA GLU A 93 10.72 2.12 25.47
C GLU A 93 11.36 1.26 24.37
N LYS A 94 11.84 0.05 24.73
CA LYS A 94 12.30 -0.91 23.73
C LYS A 94 11.16 -1.38 22.82
N GLY A 95 9.98 -1.64 23.39
CA GLY A 95 8.76 -1.96 22.64
C GLY A 95 8.34 -0.83 21.69
N VAL A 96 8.34 0.41 22.17
CA VAL A 96 8.11 1.61 21.35
C VAL A 96 9.08 1.66 20.17
N THR A 97 10.38 1.45 20.43
CA THR A 97 11.42 1.44 19.39
C THR A 97 11.13 0.36 18.34
N THR A 98 10.83 -0.87 18.78
CA THR A 98 10.51 -1.98 17.88
C THR A 98 9.28 -1.70 17.04
N ALA A 99 8.18 -1.22 17.64
CA ALA A 99 6.95 -0.89 16.94
C ALA A 99 7.16 0.22 15.89
N ASN A 100 7.92 1.26 16.25
CA ASN A 100 8.22 2.36 15.33
C ASN A 100 9.16 1.96 14.20
N TRP A 101 10.01 0.93 14.39
CA TRP A 101 10.82 0.35 13.33
C TRP A 101 10.02 -0.57 12.41
N ASP A 102 9.11 -1.37 12.95
CA ASP A 102 8.21 -2.23 12.19
C ASP A 102 7.39 -1.42 11.17
N LEU A 103 6.91 -0.24 11.58
CA LEU A 103 6.22 0.73 10.73
C LEU A 103 7.16 1.80 10.15
N GLY A 104 8.47 1.54 10.14
CA GLY A 104 9.49 2.52 9.77
C GLY A 104 9.37 3.03 8.32
N SER A 105 8.79 2.22 7.43
CA SER A 105 8.53 2.61 6.04
C SER A 105 7.62 3.84 5.93
N PHE A 106 6.72 4.09 6.87
CA PHE A 106 5.85 5.27 6.85
C PHE A 106 6.59 6.59 7.10
N ASN A 107 7.78 6.57 7.70
CA ASN A 107 8.59 7.77 7.99
C ASN A 107 9.92 7.79 7.23
N THR A 108 10.02 7.05 6.13
CA THR A 108 11.20 7.11 5.28
C THR A 108 11.14 8.31 4.33
N GLU A 109 12.32 8.86 3.98
CA GLU A 109 12.48 9.76 2.83
C GLU A 109 12.61 8.99 1.51
N ASP A 110 13.01 7.72 1.57
CA ASP A 110 13.12 6.81 0.42
C ASP A 110 11.73 6.34 -0.04
N ARG A 111 11.12 7.07 -0.99
CA ARG A 111 9.77 6.77 -1.50
C ARG A 111 9.66 5.44 -2.22
N ASP A 112 10.74 4.97 -2.82
CA ASP A 112 10.79 3.65 -3.44
C ASP A 112 10.67 2.56 -2.36
N TYR A 113 11.40 2.68 -1.25
CA TYR A 113 11.24 1.78 -0.10
C TYR A 113 9.82 1.81 0.50
N PHE A 114 9.20 2.99 0.61
CA PHE A 114 7.82 3.10 1.09
C PHE A 114 6.81 2.43 0.13
N LEU A 115 6.94 2.69 -1.18
CA LEU A 115 6.10 2.07 -2.20
C LEU A 115 6.25 0.56 -2.20
N ASP A 116 7.48 0.02 -2.20
CA ASP A 116 7.74 -1.41 -2.18
C ASP A 116 7.14 -2.08 -0.95
N SER A 117 7.31 -1.46 0.22
CA SER A 117 6.72 -1.93 1.48
C SER A 117 5.20 -1.99 1.40
N THR A 118 4.59 -1.03 0.71
CA THR A 118 3.13 -0.96 0.53
C THR A 118 2.64 -1.97 -0.51
N TRP A 119 3.32 -2.09 -1.65
CA TRP A 119 2.97 -3.01 -2.73
C TRP A 119 3.04 -4.46 -2.27
N LYS A 120 4.08 -4.83 -1.52
CA LYS A 120 4.30 -6.18 -1.01
C LYS A 120 3.08 -6.74 -0.26
N LEU A 121 2.27 -5.89 0.38
CA LEU A 121 1.12 -6.28 1.18
C LEU A 121 -0.17 -6.46 0.36
N MET A 122 -0.24 -6.00 -0.89
CA MET A 122 -1.47 -6.09 -1.70
C MET A 122 -1.97 -7.54 -1.87
N PRO A 123 -1.10 -8.54 -2.12
CA PRO A 123 -1.52 -9.94 -2.19
C PRO A 123 -2.08 -10.51 -0.88
N GLU A 124 -1.78 -9.92 0.28
CA GLU A 124 -2.35 -10.38 1.55
C GLU A 124 -3.85 -10.04 1.64
N GLY A 125 -4.25 -8.89 1.10
CA GLY A 125 -5.66 -8.49 0.99
C GLY A 125 -6.37 -9.20 -0.17
N ARG A 126 -5.65 -9.47 -1.26
CA ARG A 126 -6.19 -10.13 -2.46
C ARG A 126 -5.25 -11.23 -2.97
N PRO A 127 -5.32 -12.46 -2.41
CA PRO A 127 -4.43 -13.56 -2.80
C PRO A 127 -4.52 -13.95 -4.29
N ALA A 128 -5.65 -13.67 -4.93
CA ALA A 128 -5.83 -13.88 -6.36
C ALA A 128 -4.76 -13.18 -7.19
N LEU A 129 -4.24 -12.02 -6.75
CA LEU A 129 -3.14 -11.32 -7.40
C LEU A 129 -1.94 -12.21 -7.65
N MET A 130 -1.69 -13.25 -6.83
CA MET A 130 -0.57 -14.18 -6.99
C MET A 130 -0.75 -15.19 -8.12
N ARG A 131 -1.96 -15.35 -8.67
CA ARG A 131 -2.25 -16.28 -9.77
C ARG A 131 -2.02 -15.63 -11.13
N GLU A 132 -1.53 -16.40 -12.11
CA GLU A 132 -1.31 -15.91 -13.49
C GLU A 132 -2.63 -15.53 -14.19
N ASP A 133 -3.72 -16.23 -13.85
CA ASP A 133 -5.06 -16.04 -14.41
C ASP A 133 -5.92 -15.03 -13.62
N CYS A 134 -5.30 -14.22 -12.76
CA CYS A 134 -6.01 -13.27 -11.94
C CYS A 134 -6.83 -12.28 -12.80
N PRO A 135 -8.16 -12.22 -12.60
CA PRO A 135 -9.03 -11.37 -13.40
C PRO A 135 -8.73 -9.88 -13.22
N MET A 136 -8.92 -9.12 -14.30
CA MET A 136 -8.76 -7.66 -14.33
C MET A 136 -9.66 -6.94 -13.32
N SER A 137 -10.88 -7.43 -13.07
CA SER A 137 -11.76 -6.91 -12.02
C SER A 137 -11.11 -6.96 -10.64
N GLU A 138 -10.46 -8.08 -10.28
CA GLU A 138 -9.80 -8.26 -8.99
C GLU A 138 -8.60 -7.30 -8.82
N TYR A 139 -7.84 -7.07 -9.91
CA TYR A 139 -6.75 -6.09 -9.92
C TYR A 139 -7.27 -4.67 -9.67
N ILE A 140 -8.30 -4.25 -10.40
CA ILE A 140 -8.87 -2.91 -10.28
C ILE A 140 -9.43 -2.69 -8.86
N GLU A 141 -10.15 -3.68 -8.32
CA GLU A 141 -10.69 -3.63 -6.96
C GLU A 141 -9.59 -3.49 -5.90
N GLU A 142 -8.48 -4.19 -6.04
CA GLU A 142 -7.39 -4.11 -5.06
C GLU A 142 -6.65 -2.77 -5.15
N PHE A 143 -6.44 -2.21 -6.35
CA PHE A 143 -5.89 -0.85 -6.49
C PHE A 143 -6.83 0.23 -5.93
N LYS A 144 -8.14 0.11 -6.15
CA LYS A 144 -9.14 0.99 -5.53
C LYS A 144 -9.10 0.86 -4.00
N SER A 145 -9.04 -0.36 -3.49
CA SER A 145 -8.97 -0.65 -2.05
C SER A 145 -7.71 -0.08 -1.43
N LEU A 146 -6.55 -0.21 -2.10
CA LEU A 146 -5.29 0.39 -1.69
C LEU A 146 -5.43 1.91 -1.53
N LEU A 147 -5.94 2.61 -2.55
CA LEU A 147 -6.10 4.07 -2.50
C LEU A 147 -7.02 4.50 -1.37
N VAL A 148 -8.12 3.77 -1.14
CA VAL A 148 -9.04 4.04 -0.02
C VAL A 148 -8.35 3.81 1.33
N ARG A 149 -7.59 2.73 1.49
CA ARG A 149 -6.85 2.43 2.73
C ARG A 149 -5.78 3.48 3.00
N SER A 150 -5.00 3.88 1.99
CA SER A 150 -3.96 4.92 2.13
C SER A 150 -4.54 6.26 2.57
N ARG A 151 -5.67 6.69 1.98
CA ARG A 151 -6.35 7.95 2.38
C ARG A 151 -6.97 7.91 3.78
N LYS A 152 -7.43 6.74 4.22
CA LYS A 152 -8.10 6.55 5.53
C LYS A 152 -7.14 6.13 6.63
N MET A 153 -5.83 6.11 6.36
CA MET A 153 -4.83 5.68 7.32
C MET A 153 -4.86 6.58 8.57
N PRO A 154 -4.96 6.03 9.79
CA PRO A 154 -5.05 6.84 11.01
C PRO A 154 -3.65 7.29 11.46
N VAL A 155 -3.07 8.25 10.73
CA VAL A 155 -1.71 8.80 10.94
C VAL A 155 -1.37 9.11 12.41
N PRO A 156 -2.28 9.69 13.23
CA PRO A 156 -1.97 10.01 14.63
C PRO A 156 -1.57 8.82 15.51
N ILE A 157 -1.95 7.59 15.13
CA ILE A 157 -1.75 6.36 15.91
C ILE A 157 -0.89 5.30 15.21
N ILE A 158 -0.19 5.66 14.12
CA ILE A 158 0.77 4.75 13.45
C ILE A 158 1.96 4.50 14.37
N PHE A 159 2.62 5.57 14.80
CA PHE A 159 3.78 5.49 15.67
C PHE A 159 3.36 5.51 17.14
N GLN A 160 4.07 4.73 17.94
CA GLN A 160 3.89 4.64 19.37
C GLN A 160 4.78 5.66 20.09
N CYS A 161 4.29 6.16 21.22
CA CYS A 161 5.08 6.90 22.18
C CYS A 161 4.75 6.40 23.59
N PHE A 162 5.70 6.56 24.50
CA PHE A 162 5.50 6.31 25.92
C PHE A 162 6.09 7.49 26.68
N ARG A 163 5.25 8.19 27.45
CA ARG A 163 5.61 9.43 28.14
C ARG A 163 6.12 10.48 27.14
N ASN A 164 7.44 10.69 27.04
CA ASN A 164 8.07 11.61 26.09
C ASN A 164 9.14 10.90 25.23
N PHE A 165 8.96 9.59 24.98
CA PHE A 165 9.84 8.79 24.13
C PHE A 165 9.03 8.09 23.02
N PRO A 166 9.25 8.42 21.74
CA PRO A 166 10.03 9.55 21.24
C PRO A 166 9.44 10.90 21.69
N THR A 167 10.22 11.97 21.55
CA THR A 167 9.77 13.33 21.88
C THR A 167 8.59 13.75 20.99
N SER A 168 7.82 14.74 21.43
CA SER A 168 6.71 15.29 20.63
C SER A 168 7.18 15.80 19.26
N GLU A 169 8.36 16.44 19.19
CA GLU A 169 8.94 16.94 17.95
C GLU A 169 9.27 15.81 16.96
N GLU A 170 9.88 14.73 17.45
CA GLU A 170 10.15 13.53 16.64
C GLU A 170 8.87 12.87 16.15
N MET A 171 7.84 12.82 17.00
CA MET A 171 6.53 12.26 16.65
C MET A 171 5.84 13.11 15.57
N ASP A 172 5.93 14.43 15.66
CA ASP A 172 5.34 15.33 14.66
C ASP A 172 6.11 15.29 13.34
N ALA A 173 7.44 15.18 13.37
CA ALA A 173 8.26 14.94 12.18
C ALA A 173 7.84 13.63 11.49
N LYS A 174 7.66 12.57 12.28
CA LYS A 174 7.17 11.27 11.80
C LYS A 174 5.83 11.36 11.09
N ARG A 175 4.87 12.05 11.71
CA ARG A 175 3.54 12.25 11.12
C ARG A 175 3.58 13.06 9.82
N ARG A 176 4.38 14.13 9.78
CA ARG A 176 4.54 14.95 8.55
C ARG A 176 5.08 14.11 7.39
N MET A 177 6.12 13.31 7.63
CA MET A 177 6.67 12.43 6.60
C MET A 177 5.66 11.38 6.16
N THR A 178 4.90 10.80 7.10
CA THR A 178 3.82 9.86 6.80
C THR A 178 2.74 10.46 5.92
N TYR A 179 2.25 11.68 6.21
CA TYR A 179 1.28 12.33 5.34
C TYR A 179 1.83 12.50 3.93
N ALA A 180 3.05 13.01 3.81
CA ALA A 180 3.69 13.16 2.51
C ALA A 180 3.85 11.81 1.78
N ASN A 181 4.20 10.73 2.48
CA ASN A 181 4.27 9.36 1.96
C ASN A 181 2.91 8.88 1.47
N LEU A 182 1.85 9.08 2.26
CA LEU A 182 0.49 8.67 1.90
C LEU A 182 -0.07 9.45 0.70
N ASP A 183 0.24 10.73 0.59
CA ASP A 183 -0.14 11.55 -0.56
C ASP A 183 0.57 11.04 -1.83
N PHE A 184 1.88 10.76 -1.72
CA PHE A 184 2.67 10.23 -2.83
C PHE A 184 2.18 8.88 -3.34
N VAL A 185 1.90 7.92 -2.45
CA VAL A 185 1.35 6.61 -2.87
C VAL A 185 -0.04 6.75 -3.48
N CYS A 186 -0.83 7.74 -3.02
CA CYS A 186 -2.12 8.02 -3.64
C CYS A 186 -1.94 8.53 -5.07
N ASP A 187 -1.05 9.49 -5.31
CA ASP A 187 -0.85 10.05 -6.65
C ASP A 187 -0.21 9.02 -7.59
N TYR A 188 0.82 8.29 -7.15
CA TYR A 188 1.38 7.18 -7.92
C TYR A 188 0.32 6.10 -8.22
N GLY A 189 -0.44 5.69 -7.20
CA GLY A 189 -1.47 4.67 -7.33
C GLY A 189 -2.65 5.09 -8.21
N LYS A 190 -2.98 6.39 -8.28
CA LYS A 190 -3.98 6.92 -9.23
C LYS A 190 -3.54 6.69 -10.67
N VAL A 191 -2.28 6.98 -11.01
CA VAL A 191 -1.78 6.75 -12.38
C VAL A 191 -1.87 5.27 -12.74
N ARG A 192 -1.45 4.40 -11.81
CA ARG A 192 -1.58 2.93 -11.97
C ARG A 192 -3.04 2.51 -12.16
N LEU A 193 -3.96 3.03 -11.35
CA LEU A 193 -5.38 2.72 -11.47
C LEU A 193 -5.96 3.20 -12.82
N LEU A 194 -5.59 4.40 -13.27
CA LEU A 194 -6.02 4.93 -14.57
C LEU A 194 -5.60 4.00 -15.70
N GLN A 195 -4.37 3.49 -15.67
CA GLN A 195 -3.91 2.49 -16.64
C GLN A 195 -4.83 1.26 -16.68
N LEU A 196 -5.19 0.70 -15.52
CA LEU A 196 -6.06 -0.48 -15.46
C LEU A 196 -7.45 -0.18 -16.03
N LEU A 197 -8.00 1.00 -15.74
CA LEU A 197 -9.31 1.41 -16.23
C LEU A 197 -9.30 1.68 -17.74
N VAL A 198 -8.22 2.26 -18.28
CA VAL A 198 -8.04 2.42 -19.73
C VAL A 198 -7.98 1.05 -20.40
N LEU A 199 -7.20 0.10 -19.88
CA LEU A 199 -7.15 -1.27 -20.42
C LEU A 199 -8.51 -1.97 -20.38
N ARG A 200 -9.28 -1.78 -19.30
CA ARG A 200 -10.65 -2.26 -19.18
C ARG A 200 -11.54 -1.71 -20.27
N ASP A 201 -11.58 -0.39 -20.45
CA ASP A 201 -12.47 0.24 -21.43
C ASP A 201 -12.11 -0.16 -22.88
N PHE A 202 -10.81 -0.32 -23.17
CA PHE A 202 -10.38 -0.89 -24.45
C PHE A 202 -10.90 -2.32 -24.63
N ALA A 203 -10.79 -3.18 -23.62
CA ALA A 203 -11.32 -4.55 -23.68
C ALA A 203 -12.83 -4.59 -23.90
N GLU A 204 -13.59 -3.78 -23.16
CA GLU A 204 -15.05 -3.69 -23.31
C GLU A 204 -15.44 -3.20 -24.71
N LEU A 205 -14.76 -2.19 -25.25
CA LEU A 205 -15.02 -1.70 -26.62
C LEU A 205 -14.62 -2.70 -27.71
N MET A 206 -13.70 -3.63 -27.44
CA MET A 206 -13.42 -4.76 -28.33
C MET A 206 -14.51 -5.85 -28.27
N GLY A 207 -15.43 -5.77 -27.30
CA GLY A 207 -16.43 -6.80 -27.04
C GLY A 207 -15.91 -7.95 -26.17
N GLU A 208 -14.75 -7.78 -25.52
CA GLU A 208 -14.23 -8.75 -24.56
C GLU A 208 -14.87 -8.53 -23.18
N ASN A 209 -15.03 -9.60 -22.40
CA ASN A 209 -15.46 -9.48 -21.01
C ASN A 209 -14.27 -9.08 -20.13
N ALA A 210 -14.05 -7.76 -20.04
CA ALA A 210 -12.96 -7.16 -19.27
C ALA A 210 -12.90 -7.64 -17.82
N ALA A 211 -14.03 -7.95 -17.18
CA ALA A 211 -14.03 -8.42 -15.79
C ALA A 211 -13.27 -9.74 -15.60
N THR A 212 -13.23 -10.59 -16.62
CA THR A 212 -12.63 -11.94 -16.59
C THR A 212 -11.26 -12.05 -17.26
N LEU A 213 -10.82 -11.01 -17.99
CA LEU A 213 -9.55 -11.06 -18.69
C LEU A 213 -8.36 -11.17 -17.72
N PRO A 214 -7.37 -12.05 -17.99
CA PRO A 214 -6.14 -12.08 -17.21
C PRO A 214 -5.38 -10.76 -17.34
N MET A 215 -5.15 -10.07 -16.22
CA MET A 215 -4.52 -8.75 -16.23
C MET A 215 -3.01 -8.81 -16.40
N ARG A 216 -2.33 -9.82 -15.84
CA ARG A 216 -0.86 -9.89 -15.83
C ARG A 216 -0.21 -9.81 -17.21
N PRO A 217 -0.69 -10.54 -18.24
CA PRO A 217 -0.14 -10.42 -19.58
C PRO A 217 -0.26 -8.99 -20.13
N LEU A 218 -1.35 -8.30 -19.83
CA LEU A 218 -1.57 -6.91 -20.26
C LEU A 218 -0.64 -5.93 -19.52
N LEU A 219 -0.31 -6.18 -18.26
CA LEU A 219 0.61 -5.32 -17.52
C LEU A 219 2.07 -5.48 -17.95
N ARG A 220 2.47 -6.68 -18.41
CA ARG A 220 3.84 -7.00 -18.83
C ARG A 220 4.13 -6.64 -20.29
N MET A 221 3.21 -5.97 -20.98
CA MET A 221 3.43 -5.52 -22.36
C MET A 221 4.56 -4.50 -22.42
N ASP A 222 5.54 -4.75 -23.28
CA ASP A 222 6.62 -3.80 -23.59
C ASP A 222 6.10 -2.81 -24.63
N ILE A 223 5.48 -1.73 -24.15
CA ILE A 223 4.88 -0.73 -25.03
C ILE A 223 5.97 0.26 -25.44
N PRO A 224 6.26 0.41 -26.75
CA PRO A 224 7.28 1.34 -27.19
C PRO A 224 6.89 2.78 -26.85
N VAL A 225 7.47 3.35 -25.80
CA VAL A 225 7.28 4.76 -25.44
C VAL A 225 8.28 5.59 -26.23
N SER A 226 7.79 6.42 -27.16
CA SER A 226 8.61 7.48 -27.74
C SER A 226 8.96 8.43 -26.60
N ARG A 227 10.24 8.51 -26.21
CA ARG A 227 10.74 9.47 -25.21
C ARG A 227 10.80 10.89 -25.79
N GLU A 228 9.80 11.27 -26.57
CA GLU A 228 9.64 12.65 -27.03
C GLU A 228 9.59 13.54 -25.79
N SER A 229 10.47 14.55 -25.82
CA SER A 229 10.89 15.29 -24.64
C SER A 229 9.72 16.02 -24.01
N ILE A 230 9.12 15.43 -22.98
CA ILE A 230 8.37 16.22 -22.02
C ILE A 230 9.31 17.31 -21.54
N ASN A 231 8.78 18.51 -21.43
CA ASN A 231 9.50 19.56 -20.75
C ASN A 231 9.60 19.20 -19.26
N GLU A 232 10.61 18.44 -18.86
CA GLU A 232 10.82 18.08 -17.45
C GLU A 232 10.90 19.33 -16.55
N ALA A 233 11.22 20.50 -17.11
CA ALA A 233 11.20 21.76 -16.37
C ALA A 233 9.80 22.17 -15.88
N SER A 234 8.71 21.71 -16.52
CA SER A 234 7.34 22.02 -16.11
C SER A 234 6.79 21.10 -15.02
N LEU A 235 7.45 19.98 -14.72
CA LEU A 235 7.01 19.03 -13.70
C LEU A 235 7.48 19.47 -12.30
N SER A 236 6.60 19.35 -11.32
CA SER A 236 6.97 19.50 -9.91
C SER A 236 7.98 18.41 -9.47
N PRO A 237 8.71 18.60 -8.36
CA PRO A 237 9.62 17.58 -7.83
C PRO A 237 8.94 16.22 -7.61
N THR A 238 7.73 16.22 -7.06
CA THR A 238 6.93 15.01 -6.85
C THR A 238 6.53 14.34 -8.15
N GLU A 239 6.13 15.10 -9.17
CA GLU A 239 5.77 14.54 -10.47
C GLU A 239 6.95 13.92 -11.20
N LYS A 240 8.14 14.53 -11.09
CA LYS A 240 9.39 13.95 -11.60
C LYS A 240 9.68 12.61 -10.95
N GLU A 241 9.48 12.51 -9.64
CA GLU A 241 9.69 11.29 -8.88
C GLU A 241 8.68 10.20 -9.27
N ILE A 242 7.38 10.52 -9.34
CA ILE A 242 6.33 9.60 -9.82
C ILE A 242 6.69 9.09 -11.21
N ARG A 243 6.99 9.99 -12.14
CA ARG A 243 7.36 9.63 -13.52
C ARG A 243 8.60 8.73 -13.54
N SER A 244 9.64 9.07 -12.78
CA SER A 244 10.87 8.28 -12.70
C SER A 244 10.59 6.86 -12.20
N LEU A 245 9.73 6.69 -11.18
CA LEU A 245 9.35 5.38 -10.67
C LEU A 245 8.48 4.59 -11.64
N LEU A 246 7.61 5.24 -12.41
CA LEU A 246 6.84 4.56 -13.46
C LEU A 246 7.75 4.08 -14.60
N ALA A 247 8.73 4.89 -15.01
CA ALA A 247 9.59 4.58 -16.15
C ALA A 247 10.75 3.64 -15.82
N LYS A 248 11.48 3.89 -14.73
CA LYS A 248 12.63 3.07 -14.30
C LYS A 248 12.20 1.85 -13.50
N GLY A 249 11.01 1.92 -12.92
CA GLY A 249 10.45 0.91 -12.05
C GLY A 249 10.81 1.11 -10.58
N ARG A 250 10.02 0.46 -9.73
CA ARG A 250 10.31 0.28 -8.31
C ARG A 250 11.51 -0.67 -8.12
N ARG A 251 12.15 -0.63 -6.94
CA ARG A 251 13.27 -1.52 -6.60
C ARG A 251 12.91 -3.00 -6.67
N THR A 252 11.70 -3.37 -6.24
CA THR A 252 11.25 -4.75 -6.27
C THR A 252 10.36 -5.03 -7.49
N ASN A 253 10.80 -5.98 -8.32
CA ASN A 253 9.96 -6.53 -9.37
C ASN A 253 9.12 -7.69 -8.81
N PHE A 254 7.87 -7.39 -8.43
CA PHE A 254 6.96 -8.40 -7.91
C PHE A 254 6.48 -9.32 -9.03
N SER A 255 6.31 -10.61 -8.71
CA SER A 255 5.80 -11.58 -9.70
C SER A 255 4.40 -11.22 -10.21
N TRP A 256 3.60 -10.50 -9.41
CA TRP A 256 2.22 -10.15 -9.71
C TRP A 256 2.02 -8.75 -10.29
N ASP A 257 2.98 -7.84 -10.19
CA ASP A 257 2.90 -6.48 -10.77
C ASP A 257 4.30 -6.03 -11.22
N PRO A 258 4.48 -5.69 -12.50
CA PRO A 258 5.77 -5.27 -13.02
C PRO A 258 6.25 -3.98 -12.33
N ALA A 259 7.56 -3.90 -12.10
CA ALA A 259 8.18 -2.74 -11.46
C ALA A 259 7.96 -1.44 -12.26
N CYS A 260 8.15 -1.49 -13.58
CA CYS A 260 7.95 -0.39 -14.52
C CYS A 260 6.60 -0.50 -15.23
N SER A 261 6.16 0.61 -15.83
CA SER A 261 5.00 0.59 -16.69
C SER A 261 4.93 1.70 -17.71
N ASP A 262 5.19 1.32 -18.94
CA ASP A 262 5.21 2.19 -20.11
C ASP A 262 3.85 2.83 -20.41
N LEU A 263 2.76 2.08 -20.24
CA LEU A 263 1.41 2.62 -20.43
C LEU A 263 1.09 3.71 -19.40
N ALA A 264 1.48 3.50 -18.14
CA ALA A 264 1.30 4.50 -17.10
C ALA A 264 2.16 5.75 -17.35
N VAL A 265 3.39 5.58 -17.85
CA VAL A 265 4.24 6.70 -18.27
C VAL A 265 3.55 7.49 -19.37
N LEU A 266 3.08 6.84 -20.44
CA LEU A 266 2.38 7.51 -21.54
C LEU A 266 1.15 8.31 -21.07
N LEU A 267 0.34 7.73 -20.18
CA LEU A 267 -0.82 8.41 -19.60
C LEU A 267 -0.41 9.60 -18.73
N PHE A 268 0.59 9.42 -17.88
CA PHE A 268 1.08 10.48 -16.99
C PHE A 268 1.70 11.64 -17.76
N ASP A 269 2.52 11.32 -18.76
CA ASP A 269 3.22 12.29 -19.61
C ASP A 269 2.25 13.19 -20.37
N ALA A 270 1.08 12.66 -20.76
CA ALA A 270 0.04 13.40 -21.47
C ALA A 270 -0.90 14.19 -20.55
N LEU A 271 -1.13 13.75 -19.31
CA LEU A 271 -2.19 14.26 -18.44
C LEU A 271 -1.69 15.05 -17.23
N GLY A 272 -0.49 14.73 -16.73
CA GLY A 272 -0.02 15.17 -15.41
C GLY A 272 -0.92 14.71 -14.26
N THR A 273 -0.60 15.13 -13.04
CA THR A 273 -1.33 14.71 -11.83
C THR A 273 -2.81 15.15 -11.85
N ASP A 274 -3.05 16.38 -12.32
CA ASP A 274 -4.39 16.96 -12.39
C ASP A 274 -5.26 16.27 -13.44
N GLY A 275 -4.70 15.97 -14.62
CA GLY A 275 -5.42 15.27 -15.68
C GLY A 275 -5.76 13.84 -15.28
N VAL A 276 -4.83 13.13 -14.61
CA VAL A 276 -5.11 11.80 -14.05
C VAL A 276 -6.23 11.86 -13.01
N SER A 277 -6.20 12.82 -12.10
CA SER A 277 -7.24 12.95 -11.07
C SER A 277 -8.61 13.22 -11.67
N ARG A 278 -8.72 14.16 -12.63
CA ARG A 278 -9.98 14.44 -13.35
C ARG A 278 -10.51 13.21 -14.10
N ALA A 279 -9.64 12.48 -14.78
CA ALA A 279 -10.02 11.27 -15.52
C ALA A 279 -10.57 10.19 -14.57
N LEU A 280 -9.96 10.01 -13.40
CA LEU A 280 -10.45 9.06 -12.39
C LEU A 280 -11.77 9.49 -11.75
N ASP A 281 -11.98 10.78 -11.50
CA ASP A 281 -13.25 11.28 -10.96
C ASP A 281 -14.40 10.97 -11.92
N LEU A 282 -14.18 11.17 -13.22
CA LEU A 282 -15.15 10.78 -14.27
C LEU A 282 -15.37 9.26 -14.29
N ALA A 283 -14.29 8.46 -14.26
CA ALA A 283 -14.41 7.00 -14.25
C ALA A 283 -15.13 6.44 -13.01
N ASN A 284 -15.11 7.15 -11.89
CA ASN A 284 -15.85 6.77 -10.68
C ASN A 284 -17.33 7.19 -10.73
N ALA A 285 -17.64 8.28 -11.44
CA ALA A 285 -19.02 8.76 -11.65
C ALA A 285 -19.74 8.04 -12.81
N GLN A 286 -18.98 7.32 -13.63
CA GLN A 286 -19.44 6.64 -14.83
C GLN A 286 -20.50 5.56 -14.55
N GLN A 287 -21.55 5.53 -15.37
CA GLN A 287 -22.45 4.39 -15.45
C GLN A 287 -21.82 3.25 -16.28
N PRO A 288 -22.19 1.98 -16.02
CA PRO A 288 -21.77 0.88 -16.89
C PRO A 288 -22.02 1.23 -18.37
N ASP A 289 -21.06 0.93 -19.24
CA ASP A 289 -21.13 1.08 -20.69
C ASP A 289 -21.11 2.51 -21.30
N SER A 290 -20.86 3.59 -20.56
CA SER A 290 -20.82 4.94 -21.17
C SER A 290 -19.50 5.32 -21.87
N GLN A 291 -18.40 4.61 -21.55
CA GLN A 291 -17.01 4.90 -21.96
C GLN A 291 -16.59 6.37 -21.77
N ASP A 292 -17.15 7.03 -20.76
CA ASP A 292 -16.89 8.46 -20.48
C ASP A 292 -15.42 8.72 -20.16
N LEU A 293 -14.74 7.76 -19.54
CA LEU A 293 -13.30 7.86 -19.28
C LEU A 293 -12.52 8.07 -20.59
N LEU A 294 -12.62 7.16 -21.56
CA LEU A 294 -11.86 7.29 -22.82
C LEU A 294 -12.25 8.54 -23.62
N LYS A 295 -13.54 8.94 -23.60
CA LYS A 295 -14.01 10.18 -24.25
C LYS A 295 -13.44 11.44 -23.61
N SER A 296 -13.10 11.39 -22.32
CA SER A 296 -12.51 12.52 -21.60
C SER A 296 -11.01 12.70 -21.85
N LEU A 297 -10.33 11.66 -22.36
CA LEU A 297 -8.91 11.73 -22.67
C LEU A 297 -8.69 12.53 -23.97
N PRO A 298 -7.53 13.19 -24.13
CA PRO A 298 -7.19 13.86 -25.38
C PRO A 298 -7.27 12.89 -26.56
N SER A 299 -7.96 13.27 -27.64
CA SER A 299 -8.15 12.42 -28.83
C SER A 299 -6.84 11.83 -29.36
N GLY A 300 -5.79 12.64 -29.44
CA GLY A 300 -4.46 12.20 -29.87
C GLY A 300 -3.83 11.16 -28.94
N LEU A 301 -4.11 11.23 -27.63
CA LEU A 301 -3.69 10.22 -26.67
C LEU A 301 -4.42 8.90 -26.91
N VAL A 302 -5.74 8.92 -27.13
CA VAL A 302 -6.53 7.69 -27.39
C VAL A 302 -6.07 7.01 -28.68
N THR A 303 -5.83 7.76 -29.75
CA THR A 303 -5.27 7.22 -31.00
C THR A 303 -3.88 6.64 -30.79
N THR A 304 -3.01 7.34 -30.05
CA THR A 304 -1.67 6.84 -29.71
C THR A 304 -1.76 5.54 -28.91
N LEU A 305 -2.64 5.48 -27.90
CA LEU A 305 -2.88 4.27 -27.11
C LEU A 305 -3.33 3.11 -28.00
N ALA A 306 -4.27 3.33 -28.92
CA ALA A 306 -4.73 2.29 -29.84
C ALA A 306 -3.59 1.75 -30.72
N VAL A 307 -2.80 2.64 -31.34
CA VAL A 307 -1.65 2.23 -32.17
C VAL A 307 -0.63 1.43 -31.36
N ARG A 308 -0.29 1.92 -30.15
CA ARG A 308 0.71 1.29 -29.28
C ARG A 308 0.23 -0.07 -28.77
N LEU A 309 -1.00 -0.16 -28.26
CA LEU A 309 -1.60 -1.42 -27.82
C LEU A 309 -1.72 -2.43 -28.97
N GLY A 310 -2.13 -1.99 -30.17
CA GLY A 310 -2.20 -2.84 -31.35
C GLY A 310 -0.86 -3.42 -31.78
N SER A 311 0.24 -2.70 -31.55
CA SER A 311 1.60 -3.18 -31.88
C SER A 311 2.10 -4.31 -30.97
N VAL A 312 1.56 -4.40 -29.74
CA VAL A 312 1.97 -5.41 -28.73
C VAL A 312 0.92 -6.52 -28.55
N LEU A 313 -0.28 -6.33 -29.11
CA LEU A 313 -1.39 -7.30 -29.09
C LEU A 313 -1.83 -7.61 -30.54
N PRO A 314 -1.02 -8.34 -31.31
CA PRO A 314 -1.30 -8.59 -32.73
C PRO A 314 -2.65 -9.30 -32.94
N ASP A 315 -3.03 -10.19 -32.04
CA ASP A 315 -4.29 -10.93 -32.11
C ASP A 315 -5.53 -10.05 -31.86
N ARG A 316 -5.34 -8.83 -31.35
CA ARG A 316 -6.40 -7.86 -31.03
C ARG A 316 -6.35 -6.59 -31.89
N VAL A 317 -5.39 -6.49 -32.81
CA VAL A 317 -5.09 -5.24 -33.53
C VAL A 317 -6.32 -4.65 -34.22
N GLU A 318 -7.14 -5.48 -34.89
CA GLU A 318 -8.34 -5.02 -35.59
C GLU A 318 -9.38 -4.42 -34.62
N GLY A 319 -9.56 -5.06 -33.45
CA GLY A 319 -10.46 -4.58 -32.41
C GLY A 319 -9.97 -3.27 -31.79
N ILE A 320 -8.69 -3.21 -31.45
CA ILE A 320 -8.04 -2.04 -30.83
C ILE A 320 -8.10 -0.83 -31.76
N MET A 321 -7.79 -1.01 -33.05
CA MET A 321 -7.76 0.10 -34.01
C MET A 321 -9.15 0.68 -34.31
N LYS A 322 -10.23 -0.07 -34.06
CA LYS A 322 -11.61 0.42 -34.15
C LYS A 322 -12.07 1.21 -32.92
N VAL A 323 -11.31 1.21 -31.81
CA VAL A 323 -11.69 1.90 -30.57
C VAL A 323 -11.87 3.41 -30.78
N PRO A 324 -10.91 4.15 -31.39
CA PRO A 324 -11.12 5.59 -31.68
C PRO A 324 -12.36 5.85 -32.52
N GLU A 325 -12.60 5.03 -33.55
CA GLU A 325 -13.77 5.16 -34.42
C GLU A 325 -15.09 4.95 -33.65
N LYS A 326 -15.16 3.92 -32.79
CA LYS A 326 -16.32 3.66 -31.92
C LYS A 326 -16.59 4.79 -30.93
N LEU A 327 -15.56 5.55 -30.56
CA LEU A 327 -15.67 6.73 -29.69
C LEU A 327 -16.02 8.02 -30.46
N GLY A 328 -16.15 7.98 -31.79
CA GLY A 328 -16.35 9.17 -32.61
C GLY A 328 -15.10 10.06 -32.72
N ILE A 329 -13.93 9.53 -32.36
CA ILE A 329 -12.64 10.20 -32.49
C ILE A 329 -12.15 9.93 -33.91
N LEU A 330 -12.47 10.83 -34.83
CA LEU A 330 -11.99 10.73 -36.22
C LEU A 330 -10.45 10.80 -36.21
N ALA A 331 -9.81 9.82 -36.84
CA ALA A 331 -8.38 9.89 -37.12
C ALA A 331 -8.13 11.12 -38.03
N GLN A 332 -7.40 12.11 -37.51
CA GLN A 332 -6.87 13.23 -38.31
C GLN A 332 -5.61 12.80 -39.04
#